data_AF-A0A961MEX7-F1
#
_entry.id   AF-A0A961MEX7-F1
#
_cell.length_a   1.000
_cell.length_b   1.000
_cell.length_c   1.000
_cell.angle_alpha   90.00
_cell.angle_beta   90.00
_cell.angle_gamma   90.00
#
_symmetry.space_group_name_H-M   'P 1'
#
loop_
_entity.id
_entity.type
_entity.pdbx_description
1 polymer ?
#
loop_
_entity_poly.entity_id
_entity_poly.type
_entity_poly.pdbx_seq_one_letter_code
_entity_poly.pdbx_strand_id
1 'polypeptide(L)'
;MRLARVIAVLAVLGVGPALADTAENAREAALSLLSAIDGLAEARRAPEQVEALTRAIQAHEAGLSALREGLREAALREAAINRLLEQQQAQVSRLLGAMMAAERIEGPVMLVHPQGPLATARAGMMMADLAAAMQAEADRIGALAREQAELRRLRETAVETLAAGLHSLQDARAELSQAMADRTDLPRKFTEDPVRT
;
A
#
# COMPACT_ATOMS: atom_id res chain seq x y z
N MET A 1 10.77 -0.60 14.97
CA MET A 1 10.54 -2.03 14.63
C MET A 1 9.42 -2.28 13.60
N ARG A 2 8.41 -1.41 13.45
CA ARG A 2 7.34 -1.58 12.43
C ARG A 2 7.80 -1.27 10.99
N LEU A 3 8.72 -0.31 10.82
CA LEU A 3 9.29 0.06 9.51
C LEU A 3 10.22 -1.01 8.91
N ALA A 4 10.97 -1.73 9.74
CA ALA A 4 11.81 -2.84 9.31
C ALA A 4 10.99 -4.02 8.74
N ARG A 5 9.72 -4.15 9.16
CA ARG A 5 8.81 -5.18 8.63
C ARG A 5 8.26 -4.81 7.25
N VAL A 6 8.04 -3.53 6.96
CA VAL A 6 7.63 -3.05 5.62
C VAL A 6 8.74 -3.31 4.60
N ILE A 7 9.99 -3.10 5.01
CA ILE A 7 11.18 -3.36 4.20
C ILE A 7 11.34 -4.87 3.90
N ALA A 8 11.06 -5.74 4.87
CA ALA A 8 11.22 -7.18 4.70
C ALA A 8 10.12 -7.82 3.82
N VAL A 9 8.91 -7.24 3.76
CA VAL A 9 7.80 -7.77 2.93
C VAL A 9 8.03 -7.47 1.44
N LEU A 10 8.72 -6.38 1.10
CA LEU A 10 9.08 -6.05 -0.29
C LEU A 10 10.11 -7.01 -0.90
N ALA A 11 10.93 -7.69 -0.09
CA ALA A 11 12.03 -8.52 -0.58
C ALA A 11 11.66 -9.96 -0.96
N VAL A 12 10.48 -10.47 -0.57
CA VAL A 12 10.17 -11.92 -0.67
C VAL A 12 9.29 -12.28 -1.88
N LEU A 13 8.75 -11.32 -2.62
CA LEU A 13 7.86 -11.59 -3.75
C LEU A 13 8.53 -11.23 -5.08
N GLY A 14 9.28 -12.18 -5.65
CA GLY A 14 9.67 -12.23 -7.08
C GLY A 14 9.84 -10.86 -7.72
N VAL A 15 10.86 -10.12 -7.29
CA VAL A 15 11.04 -8.71 -7.61
C VAL A 15 11.71 -8.59 -8.97
N GLY A 16 10.99 -8.13 -9.99
CA GLY A 16 11.59 -7.73 -11.25
C GLY A 16 12.52 -6.51 -11.05
N PRO A 17 13.52 -6.28 -11.92
CA PRO A 17 14.52 -5.23 -11.74
C PRO A 17 13.94 -3.82 -11.55
N ALA A 18 12.78 -3.54 -12.15
CA ALA A 18 12.07 -2.26 -12.01
C ALA A 18 11.61 -1.96 -10.56
N LEU A 19 11.15 -2.97 -9.82
CA LEU A 19 10.69 -2.82 -8.43
C LEU A 19 11.84 -2.56 -7.46
N ALA A 20 13.04 -3.05 -7.78
CA ALA A 20 14.23 -2.80 -6.96
C ALA A 20 14.68 -1.33 -7.11
N ASP A 21 14.66 -0.81 -8.34
CA ASP A 21 15.00 0.59 -8.61
C ASP A 21 13.99 1.56 -7.99
N THR A 22 12.67 1.29 -8.05
CA THR A 22 11.67 2.17 -7.43
C THR A 22 11.78 2.20 -5.90
N ALA A 23 12.03 1.06 -5.28
CA ALA A 23 12.24 0.97 -3.84
C ALA A 23 13.53 1.66 -3.38
N GLU A 24 14.61 1.58 -4.17
CA GLU A 24 15.87 2.25 -3.86
C GLU A 24 15.76 3.77 -4.02
N ASN A 25 15.14 4.25 -5.10
CA ASN A 25 14.86 5.66 -5.31
C ASN A 25 14.01 6.27 -4.18
N ALA A 26 13.01 5.52 -3.69
CA ALA A 26 12.19 5.95 -2.56
C ALA A 26 12.99 6.02 -1.25
N ARG A 27 13.94 5.09 -1.03
CA ARG A 27 14.84 5.14 0.13
C ARG A 27 15.77 6.33 0.07
N GLU A 28 16.40 6.57 -1.07
CA GLU A 28 17.33 7.68 -1.25
C GLU A 28 16.61 9.02 -1.01
N ALA A 29 15.41 9.18 -1.57
CA ALA A 29 14.59 10.37 -1.35
C ALA A 29 14.21 10.55 0.13
N ALA A 30 13.88 9.46 0.85
CA ALA A 30 13.59 9.53 2.28
C ALA A 30 14.81 9.94 3.13
N LEU A 31 16.00 9.43 2.80
CA LEU A 31 17.24 9.82 3.46
C LEU A 31 17.60 11.29 3.19
N SER A 32 17.46 11.73 1.94
CA SER A 32 17.65 13.13 1.55
C SER A 32 16.70 14.05 2.31
N LEU A 33 15.44 13.64 2.48
CA LEU A 33 14.45 14.41 3.22
C LEU A 33 14.81 14.54 4.70
N LEU A 34 15.21 13.44 5.35
CA LEU A 34 15.66 13.47 6.76
C LEU A 34 16.84 14.43 6.93
N SER A 35 17.85 14.32 6.06
CA SER A 35 19.01 15.21 6.09
C SER A 35 18.65 16.69 5.87
N ALA A 36 17.66 16.97 5.01
CA ALA A 36 17.22 18.34 4.77
C ALA A 36 16.43 18.92 5.97
N ILE A 37 15.64 18.09 6.66
CA ILE A 37 14.95 18.47 7.90
C ILE A 37 15.95 18.77 9.02
N ASP A 38 17.00 17.96 9.18
CA ASP A 38 18.06 18.24 10.14
C ASP A 38 18.76 19.58 9.82
N GLY A 39 19.03 19.83 8.54
CA GLY A 39 19.59 21.10 8.08
C GLY A 39 18.71 22.33 8.35
N LEU A 40 17.38 22.17 8.37
CA LEU A 40 16.44 23.23 8.76
C LEU A 40 16.58 23.64 10.23
N ALA A 41 16.83 22.67 11.13
CA ALA A 41 17.02 22.94 12.55
C ALA A 41 18.31 23.72 12.84
N GLU A 42 19.37 23.46 12.06
CA GLU A 42 20.69 24.06 12.25
C GLU A 42 20.78 25.50 11.73
N ALA A 43 19.98 25.87 10.71
CA ALA A 43 20.01 27.19 10.10
C ALA A 43 19.66 28.30 11.11
N ARG A 44 20.51 29.33 11.21
CA ARG A 44 20.32 30.44 12.18
C ARG A 44 20.06 31.76 11.48
N ARG A 45 20.80 32.05 10.41
CA ARG A 45 20.69 33.33 9.69
C ARG A 45 19.65 33.22 8.58
N ALA A 46 18.97 34.32 8.27
CA ALA A 46 17.98 34.38 7.19
C ALA A 46 18.44 33.74 5.85
N PRO A 47 19.63 34.03 5.30
CA PRO A 47 20.08 33.38 4.06
C PRO A 47 20.31 31.86 4.22
N GLU A 48 20.79 31.39 5.38
CA GLU A 48 20.95 29.96 5.66
C GLU A 48 19.59 29.26 5.74
N GLN A 49 18.59 29.93 6.32
CA GLN A 49 17.22 29.41 6.42
C GLN A 49 16.57 29.29 5.05
N VAL A 50 16.76 30.27 4.15
CA VAL A 50 16.28 30.18 2.76
C VAL A 50 16.92 29.00 2.03
N GLU A 51 18.23 28.81 2.17
CA GLU A 51 18.95 27.70 1.56
C GLU A 51 18.48 26.35 2.11
N ALA A 52 18.29 26.23 3.43
CA ALA A 52 17.78 25.03 4.08
C ALA A 52 16.34 24.71 3.65
N LEU A 53 15.45 25.71 3.60
CA LEU A 53 14.08 25.55 3.10
C LEU A 53 14.06 25.13 1.63
N THR A 54 14.95 25.69 0.81
CA THR A 54 15.07 25.30 -0.61
C THR A 54 15.48 23.84 -0.75
N ARG A 55 16.48 23.38 0.02
CA ARG A 55 16.89 21.96 0.04
C ARG A 55 15.77 21.05 0.54
N ALA A 56 15.04 21.45 1.58
CA ALA A 56 13.90 20.69 2.11
C ALA A 56 12.75 20.57 1.11
N ILE A 57 12.43 21.64 0.38
CA ILE A 57 11.43 21.63 -0.70
C ILE A 57 11.86 20.67 -1.82
N GLN A 58 13.11 20.76 -2.29
CA GLN A 58 13.63 19.87 -3.33
C GLN A 58 13.59 18.40 -2.90
N ALA A 59 13.97 18.10 -1.66
CA ALA A 59 13.91 16.75 -1.11
C ALA A 59 12.46 16.23 -0.99
N HIS A 60 11.51 17.08 -0.57
CA HIS A 60 10.08 16.76 -0.55
C HIS A 60 9.55 16.46 -1.96
N GLU A 61 9.89 17.28 -2.95
CA GLU A 61 9.47 17.09 -4.34
C GLU A 61 10.03 15.78 -4.92
N ALA A 62 11.30 15.47 -4.65
CA ALA A 62 11.92 14.20 -5.01
C ALA A 62 11.21 13.01 -4.34
N GLY A 63 10.91 13.12 -3.04
CA GLY A 63 10.16 12.11 -2.29
C GLY A 63 8.75 11.87 -2.82
N LEU A 64 8.02 12.93 -3.16
CA LEU A 64 6.70 12.84 -3.79
C LEU A 64 6.76 12.21 -5.18
N SER A 65 7.80 12.50 -5.96
CA SER A 65 8.01 11.88 -7.26
C SER A 65 8.25 10.37 -7.13
N ALA A 66 9.18 9.97 -6.25
CA ALA A 66 9.48 8.57 -5.99
C ALA A 66 8.26 7.81 -5.44
N LEU A 67 7.51 8.42 -4.52
CA LEU A 67 6.26 7.84 -4.01
C LEU A 67 5.25 7.65 -5.13
N ARG A 68 4.98 8.68 -5.95
CA ARG A 68 4.03 8.58 -7.07
C ARG A 68 4.40 7.47 -8.04
N GLU A 69 5.69 7.26 -8.31
CA GLU A 69 6.13 6.15 -9.15
C GLU A 69 5.83 4.79 -8.50
N GLY A 70 6.20 4.61 -7.23
CA GLY A 70 5.86 3.39 -6.48
C GLY A 70 4.35 3.13 -6.40
N LEU A 71 3.52 4.18 -6.34
CA LEU A 71 2.06 4.06 -6.35
C LEU A 71 1.51 3.59 -7.69
N ARG A 72 2.08 4.04 -8.82
CA ARG A 72 1.69 3.57 -10.15
C ARG A 72 1.97 2.08 -10.28
N GLU A 73 3.15 1.65 -9.87
CA GLU A 73 3.54 0.24 -9.92
C GLU A 73 2.68 -0.63 -9.00
N ALA A 74 2.40 -0.16 -7.78
CA ALA A 74 1.48 -0.82 -6.87
C ALA A 74 0.06 -0.94 -7.47
N ALA A 75 -0.44 0.09 -8.16
CA ALA A 75 -1.75 0.07 -8.80
C ALA A 75 -1.83 -0.97 -9.95
N LEU A 76 -0.73 -1.16 -10.71
CA LEU A 76 -0.67 -2.21 -11.73
C LEU A 76 -0.71 -3.60 -11.13
N ARG A 77 0.06 -3.83 -10.05
CA ARG A 77 0.06 -5.10 -9.32
C ARG A 77 -1.31 -5.44 -8.74
N GLU A 78 -1.96 -4.43 -8.18
CA GLU A 78 -3.31 -4.47 -7.68
C GLU A 78 -4.35 -4.82 -8.75
N ALA A 79 -4.26 -4.21 -9.94
CA ALA A 79 -5.11 -4.58 -11.06
C ALA A 79 -4.90 -6.04 -11.51
N ALA A 80 -3.65 -6.54 -11.47
CA ALA A 80 -3.35 -7.93 -11.78
C ALA A 80 -3.94 -8.90 -10.75
N ILE A 81 -3.83 -8.58 -9.45
CA ILE A 81 -4.43 -9.37 -8.36
C ILE A 81 -5.95 -9.41 -8.51
N ASN A 82 -6.60 -8.27 -8.77
CA ASN A 82 -8.05 -8.21 -8.96
C ASN A 82 -8.52 -9.10 -10.11
N ARG A 83 -7.82 -9.12 -11.25
CA ARG A 83 -8.14 -10.02 -12.37
C ARG A 83 -8.02 -11.50 -11.98
N LEU A 84 -7.01 -11.86 -11.20
CA LEU A 84 -6.85 -13.23 -10.70
C LEU A 84 -8.03 -13.62 -9.80
N LEU A 85 -8.43 -12.72 -8.89
CA LEU A 85 -9.57 -12.93 -7.99
C LEU A 85 -10.88 -13.07 -8.76
N GLU A 86 -11.12 -12.24 -9.79
CA GLU A 86 -12.30 -12.36 -10.66
C GLU A 86 -12.34 -13.72 -11.39
N GLN A 87 -11.20 -14.20 -11.88
CA GLN A 87 -11.10 -15.51 -12.51
C GLN A 87 -11.41 -16.65 -11.53
N GLN A 88 -10.86 -16.59 -10.31
CA GLN A 88 -11.13 -17.55 -9.24
C GLN A 88 -12.61 -17.54 -8.84
N GLN A 89 -13.21 -16.35 -8.68
CA GLN A 89 -14.63 -16.20 -8.38
C GLN A 89 -15.53 -16.82 -9.45
N ALA A 90 -15.19 -16.61 -10.73
CA ALA A 90 -15.92 -17.23 -11.84
C ALA A 90 -15.80 -18.77 -11.82
N GLN A 91 -14.63 -19.30 -11.48
CA GLN A 91 -14.42 -20.74 -11.35
C GLN A 91 -15.22 -21.33 -10.19
N VAL A 92 -15.21 -20.69 -9.01
CA VAL A 92 -16.01 -21.08 -7.84
C VAL A 92 -17.50 -21.06 -8.17
N SER A 93 -17.97 -20.00 -8.84
CA SER A 93 -19.38 -19.89 -9.25
C SER A 93 -19.81 -21.00 -10.21
N ARG A 94 -18.95 -21.38 -11.16
CA ARG A 94 -19.20 -22.52 -12.05
C ARG A 94 -19.25 -23.85 -11.29
N LEU A 95 -18.34 -24.07 -10.35
CA LEU A 95 -18.30 -25.27 -9.52
C LEU A 95 -19.58 -25.40 -8.67
N LEU A 96 -19.96 -24.32 -7.98
CA LEU A 96 -21.19 -24.28 -7.19
C LEU A 96 -22.43 -24.50 -8.06
N GLY A 97 -22.48 -23.91 -9.26
CA GLY A 97 -23.53 -24.15 -10.24
C GLY A 97 -23.63 -25.63 -10.66
N ALA A 98 -22.49 -26.27 -10.91
CA ALA A 98 -22.44 -27.70 -11.25
C ALA A 98 -22.89 -28.59 -10.07
N MET A 99 -22.49 -28.27 -8.83
CA MET A 99 -22.93 -28.99 -7.63
C MET A 99 -24.45 -28.89 -7.42
N MET A 100 -25.01 -27.67 -7.52
CA MET A 100 -26.47 -27.47 -7.43
C MET A 100 -27.23 -28.18 -8.56
N ALA A 101 -26.65 -28.26 -9.76
CA ALA A 101 -27.25 -28.98 -10.87
C ALA A 101 -27.23 -30.51 -10.65
N ALA A 102 -26.13 -31.04 -10.12
CA ALA A 102 -26.01 -32.47 -9.78
C ALA A 102 -27.01 -32.87 -8.69
N GLU A 103 -27.15 -32.07 -7.62
CA GLU A 103 -28.13 -32.31 -6.54
C GLU A 103 -29.59 -32.36 -7.07
N ARG A 104 -29.93 -31.52 -8.05
CA ARG A 104 -31.26 -31.52 -8.68
C ARG A 104 -31.54 -32.73 -9.56
N ILE A 105 -30.52 -33.34 -10.16
CA ILE A 105 -30.66 -34.50 -11.05
C ILE A 105 -30.79 -35.79 -10.24
N GLU A 106 -30.16 -35.88 -9.06
CA GLU A 106 -30.12 -37.12 -8.27
C GLU A 106 -31.21 -37.25 -7.19
N GLY A 107 -31.83 -36.16 -6.72
CA GLY A 107 -32.90 -36.23 -5.71
C GLY A 107 -32.52 -36.99 -4.42
N PRO A 108 -33.45 -37.24 -3.48
CA PRO A 108 -33.18 -37.95 -2.23
C PRO A 108 -33.06 -39.48 -2.45
N VAL A 109 -32.24 -39.93 -3.41
CA VAL A 109 -31.95 -41.35 -3.66
C VAL A 109 -30.54 -41.70 -3.15
N MET A 110 -30.11 -41.07 -2.05
CA MET A 110 -28.82 -41.38 -1.40
C MET A 110 -28.76 -42.80 -0.79
N LEU A 111 -29.88 -43.53 -0.78
CA LEU A 111 -30.00 -44.90 -0.29
C LEU A 111 -29.89 -45.99 -1.38
N VAL A 112 -29.92 -45.64 -2.67
CA VAL A 112 -29.94 -46.65 -3.78
C VAL A 112 -28.86 -46.34 -4.83
N HIS A 113 -27.68 -45.91 -4.42
CA HIS A 113 -26.54 -45.84 -5.33
C HIS A 113 -26.15 -47.28 -5.70
N PRO A 114 -25.98 -47.65 -6.98
CA PRO A 114 -25.57 -49.01 -7.38
C PRO A 114 -24.24 -49.50 -6.76
N GLN A 115 -23.48 -48.61 -6.11
CA GLN A 115 -22.19 -48.89 -5.46
C GLN A 115 -22.30 -49.07 -3.92
N GLY A 116 -23.49 -48.89 -3.32
CA GLY A 116 -23.78 -49.15 -1.91
C GLY A 116 -23.35 -48.05 -0.90
N PRO A 117 -23.63 -48.25 0.41
CA PRO A 117 -23.47 -47.23 1.47
C PRO A 117 -22.02 -46.79 1.72
N LEU A 118 -21.05 -47.64 1.39
CA LEU A 118 -19.62 -47.33 1.54
C LEU A 118 -19.15 -46.32 0.49
N ALA A 119 -19.71 -46.37 -0.73
CA ALA A 119 -19.46 -45.37 -1.76
C ALA A 119 -20.06 -44.01 -1.39
N THR A 120 -21.27 -44.00 -0.81
CA THR A 120 -21.91 -42.78 -0.28
C THR A 120 -21.08 -42.15 0.84
N ALA A 121 -20.58 -42.94 1.80
CA ALA A 121 -19.72 -42.45 2.87
C ALA A 121 -18.41 -41.84 2.32
N ARG A 122 -17.78 -42.47 1.33
CA ARG A 122 -16.56 -41.96 0.67
C ARG A 122 -16.82 -40.65 -0.07
N ALA A 123 -17.95 -40.54 -0.79
CA ALA A 123 -18.34 -39.31 -1.46
C ALA A 123 -18.60 -38.18 -0.44
N GLY A 124 -19.25 -38.48 0.68
CA GLY A 124 -19.43 -37.54 1.79
C GLY A 124 -18.10 -37.04 2.39
N MET A 125 -17.13 -37.94 2.59
CA MET A 125 -15.79 -37.56 3.03
C MET A 125 -15.07 -36.66 2.01
N MET A 126 -15.12 -36.99 0.72
CA MET A 126 -14.53 -36.17 -0.33
C MET A 126 -15.17 -34.78 -0.43
N MET A 127 -16.49 -34.67 -0.24
CA MET A 127 -17.19 -33.38 -0.20
C MET A 127 -16.81 -32.55 1.02
N ALA A 128 -16.63 -33.18 2.19
CA ALA A 128 -16.15 -32.50 3.39
C ALA A 128 -14.73 -31.96 3.22
N ASP A 129 -13.83 -32.73 2.62
CA ASP A 129 -12.46 -32.31 2.31
C ASP A 129 -12.44 -31.14 1.30
N LEU A 130 -13.28 -31.20 0.27
CA LEU A 130 -13.41 -30.13 -0.72
C LEU A 130 -13.98 -28.85 -0.09
N ALA A 131 -15.02 -28.96 0.73
CA ALA A 131 -15.60 -27.82 1.44
C ALA A 131 -14.56 -27.13 2.36
N ALA A 132 -13.77 -27.92 3.08
CA ALA A 132 -12.70 -27.41 3.92
C ALA A 132 -11.61 -26.69 3.10
N ALA A 133 -11.21 -27.25 1.96
CA ALA A 133 -10.23 -26.63 1.05
C ALA A 133 -10.76 -25.30 0.46
N MET A 134 -12.05 -25.25 0.09
CA MET A 134 -12.69 -24.02 -0.40
C MET A 134 -12.78 -22.94 0.67
N GLN A 135 -13.10 -23.32 1.92
CA GLN A 135 -13.13 -22.38 3.05
C GLN A 135 -11.74 -21.79 3.31
N ALA A 136 -10.70 -22.62 3.28
CA ALA A 136 -9.32 -22.16 3.46
C ALA A 136 -8.88 -21.16 2.37
N GLU A 137 -9.27 -21.40 1.11
CA GLU A 137 -8.98 -20.47 0.02
C GLU A 137 -9.78 -19.16 0.15
N ALA A 138 -11.05 -19.22 0.58
CA ALA A 138 -11.85 -18.02 0.85
C ALA A 138 -11.24 -17.16 1.96
N ASP A 139 -10.75 -17.79 3.04
CA ASP A 139 -10.07 -17.10 4.14
C ASP A 139 -8.77 -16.44 3.67
N ARG A 140 -8.01 -17.11 2.80
CA ARG A 140 -6.78 -16.57 2.18
C ARG A 140 -7.08 -15.35 1.31
N ILE A 141 -8.08 -15.44 0.43
CA ILE A 141 -8.52 -14.32 -0.43
C ILE A 141 -8.96 -13.14 0.43
N GLY A 142 -9.76 -13.40 1.48
CA GLY A 142 -10.20 -12.36 2.41
C GLY A 142 -9.04 -11.69 3.16
N ALA A 143 -8.00 -12.44 3.52
CA ALA A 143 -6.79 -11.87 4.13
C ALA A 143 -6.04 -10.95 3.17
N LEU A 144 -5.81 -11.38 1.92
CA LEU A 144 -5.14 -10.58 0.89
C LEU A 144 -5.90 -9.29 0.57
N ALA A 145 -7.23 -9.35 0.46
CA ALA A 145 -8.07 -8.18 0.18
C ALA A 145 -8.00 -7.14 1.32
N ARG A 146 -7.96 -7.59 2.58
CA ARG A 146 -7.79 -6.69 3.74
C ARG A 146 -6.42 -6.03 3.74
N GLU A 147 -5.35 -6.79 3.48
CA GLU A 147 -3.99 -6.25 3.38
C GLU A 147 -3.89 -5.19 2.28
N GLN A 148 -4.47 -5.47 1.11
CA GLN A 148 -4.52 -4.54 -0.02
C GLN A 148 -5.28 -3.24 0.32
N ALA A 149 -6.41 -3.34 1.04
CA ALA A 149 -7.18 -2.18 1.49
C ALA A 149 -6.41 -1.31 2.51
N GLU A 150 -5.73 -1.93 3.48
CA GLU A 150 -4.88 -1.22 4.44
C GLU A 150 -3.70 -0.53 3.74
N LEU A 151 -3.06 -1.20 2.79
CA LEU A 151 -1.98 -0.62 1.99
C LEU A 151 -2.48 0.55 1.13
N ARG A 152 -3.68 0.47 0.53
CA ARG A 152 -4.29 1.62 -0.17
C ARG A 152 -4.45 2.83 0.75
N ARG A 153 -5.06 2.62 1.91
CA ARG A 153 -5.32 3.69 2.87
C ARG A 153 -4.02 4.38 3.34
N LEU A 154 -3.00 3.57 3.66
CA LEU A 154 -1.70 4.10 4.07
C LEU A 154 -1.05 4.93 2.95
N ARG A 155 -1.17 4.47 1.70
CA ARG A 155 -0.65 5.16 0.52
C ARG A 155 -1.33 6.52 0.29
N GLU A 156 -2.67 6.55 0.34
CA GLU A 156 -3.45 7.80 0.21
C GLU A 156 -3.06 8.81 1.29
N THR A 157 -3.01 8.36 2.54
CA THR A 157 -2.60 9.18 3.68
C THR A 157 -1.18 9.73 3.48
N ALA A 158 -0.23 8.90 3.02
CA ALA A 158 1.15 9.33 2.80
C ALA A 158 1.27 10.43 1.73
N VAL A 159 0.49 10.34 0.65
CA VAL A 159 0.48 11.38 -0.41
C VAL A 159 -0.07 12.69 0.12
N GLU A 160 -1.18 12.64 0.85
CA GLU A 160 -1.80 13.83 1.45
C GLU A 160 -0.85 14.50 2.45
N THR A 161 -0.26 13.73 3.37
CA THR A 161 0.70 14.25 4.35
C THR A 161 1.91 14.91 3.67
N LEU A 162 2.51 14.27 2.65
CA LEU A 162 3.67 14.84 1.96
C LEU A 162 3.31 16.06 1.12
N ALA A 163 2.12 16.09 0.51
CA ALA A 163 1.66 17.27 -0.24
C ALA A 163 1.40 18.46 0.70
N ALA A 164 0.79 18.22 1.87
CA ALA A 164 0.59 19.24 2.89
C ALA A 164 1.92 19.75 3.45
N GLY A 165 2.87 18.86 3.73
CA GLY A 165 4.23 19.21 4.19
C GLY A 165 4.98 20.08 3.18
N LEU A 166 4.91 19.74 1.88
CA LEU A 166 5.50 20.56 0.82
C LEU A 166 4.89 21.96 0.77
N HIS A 167 3.56 22.07 0.86
CA HIS A 167 2.88 23.37 0.87
C HIS A 167 3.32 24.23 2.06
N SER A 168 3.36 23.64 3.26
CA SER A 168 3.83 24.31 4.48
C SER A 168 5.26 24.84 4.36
N LEU A 169 6.17 24.07 3.74
CA LEU A 169 7.55 24.49 3.47
C LEU A 169 7.64 25.64 2.45
N GLN A 170 6.81 25.60 1.41
CA GLN A 170 6.74 26.65 0.39
C GLN A 170 6.24 27.96 0.99
N ASP A 171 5.20 27.89 1.83
CA ASP A 171 4.65 29.05 2.54
C ASP A 171 5.69 29.64 3.50
N ALA A 172 6.39 28.81 4.26
CA ALA A 172 7.47 29.26 5.13
C ALA A 172 8.59 29.97 4.36
N ARG A 173 8.95 29.48 3.15
CA ARG A 173 9.93 30.15 2.30
C ARG A 173 9.43 31.49 1.78
N ALA A 174 8.17 31.57 1.39
CA ALA A 174 7.55 32.81 0.91
C ALA A 174 7.51 33.87 2.03
N GLU A 175 7.06 33.48 3.23
CA GLU A 175 7.00 34.35 4.41
C GLU A 175 8.38 34.88 4.80
N LEU A 176 9.38 34.00 4.85
CA LEU A 176 10.77 34.39 5.12
C LEU A 176 11.31 35.37 4.07
N SER A 177 11.06 35.09 2.79
CA SER A 177 11.53 35.96 1.69
C SER A 177 10.88 37.34 1.76
N GLN A 178 9.59 37.40 2.11
CA GLN A 178 8.86 38.65 2.30
C GLN A 178 9.43 39.45 3.47
N ALA A 179 9.63 38.83 4.64
CA ALA A 179 10.20 39.51 5.81
C ALA A 179 11.60 40.08 5.53
N MET A 180 12.41 39.35 4.76
CA MET A 180 13.73 39.84 4.32
C MET A 180 13.62 41.05 3.39
N ALA A 181 12.67 41.05 2.45
CA ALA A 181 12.44 42.16 1.52
C ALA A 181 11.94 43.42 2.26
N ASP A 182 11.01 43.23 3.21
CA ASP A 182 10.42 44.30 4.01
C ASP A 182 11.35 44.79 5.14
N ARG A 183 12.48 44.10 5.35
CA ARG A 183 13.44 44.35 6.44
C ARG A 183 12.78 44.34 7.82
N THR A 184 11.77 43.49 8.00
CA THR A 184 11.06 43.29 9.26
C THR A 184 11.73 42.18 10.09
N ASP A 185 11.23 41.98 11.32
CA ASP A 185 11.63 40.83 12.12
C ASP A 185 11.36 39.52 11.38
N LEU A 186 12.26 38.55 11.56
CA LEU A 186 12.18 37.25 10.91
C LEU A 186 11.03 36.42 11.52
N PRO A 187 10.30 35.65 10.70
CA PRO A 187 9.29 34.72 11.21
C PRO A 187 9.93 33.64 12.09
N ARG A 188 9.13 33.00 12.95
CA ARG A 188 9.59 31.87 13.77
C ARG A 188 10.10 30.75 12.87
N LYS A 189 11.12 30.03 13.33
CA LYS A 189 11.66 28.91 12.57
C LYS A 189 10.57 27.87 12.31
N PHE A 190 10.64 27.25 11.14
CA PHE A 190 9.72 26.18 10.74
C PHE A 190 9.65 25.04 11.76
N THR A 191 10.78 24.68 12.38
CA THR A 191 10.88 23.62 13.40
C THR A 191 10.36 24.03 14.78
N GLU A 192 10.08 25.31 15.01
CA GLU A 192 9.64 25.89 16.29
C GLU A 192 8.16 26.29 16.26
N ASP A 193 7.47 26.13 15.12
CA ASP A 193 6.04 26.41 14.97
C ASP A 193 5.22 25.11 15.15
N PRO A 194 4.56 24.92 16.31
CA PRO A 194 3.85 23.69 16.64
C PRO A 194 2.59 23.46 15.79
N VAL A 195 2.19 24.42 14.96
CA VAL A 195 1.06 24.29 14.02
C VAL A 195 1.51 23.69 12.68
N ARG A 196 2.82 23.73 12.37
CA ARG A 196 3.37 23.36 11.04
C ARG A 196 4.16 22.04 10.99
N THR A 197 4.35 21.37 12.14
CA THR A 197 4.94 20.02 12.29
C THR A 197 3.89 18.98 12.65
#